data_AF-A0AAV5ZQ36-F1
#
_entry.id   AF-A0AAV5ZQ36-F1
#
_cell.length_a   1.000
_cell.length_b   1.000
_cell.length_c   1.000
_cell.angle_alpha   90.00
_cell.angle_beta   90.00
_cell.angle_gamma   90.00
#
_symmetry.space_group_name_H-M   'P 1'
#
loop_
_entity.id
_entity.type
_entity.pdbx_description
1 polymer ?
#
loop_
_entity_poly.entity_id
_entity_poly.type
_entity_poly.pdbx_seq_one_letter_code
_entity_poly.pdbx_strand_id
1 'polypeptide(L)'
;MPAHARFVTILAAALAAGCASATCAPSTVVVERKEERPRVRTETRGVRTNATGRVVEDRRDVVVPEYWVQARDGRWYIVSESEWQAAEPGRALSLCR
;
A
#
# COMPACT_ATOMS: atom_id res chain seq x y z
N MET A 1 31.29 51.45 -5.76
CA MET A 1 30.74 51.99 -4.50
C MET A 1 29.27 51.60 -4.43
N PRO A 2 28.77 51.15 -3.27
CA PRO A 2 28.62 49.71 -3.00
C PRO A 2 27.15 49.30 -2.75
N ALA A 3 26.80 48.02 -2.89
CA ALA A 3 26.58 47.05 -1.80
C ALA A 3 25.10 46.86 -1.41
N HIS A 4 24.71 45.57 -1.40
CA HIS A 4 23.91 44.87 -0.38
C HIS A 4 22.70 45.61 0.22
N ALA A 5 21.48 45.09 0.13
CA ALA A 5 21.02 44.00 0.99
C ALA A 5 19.58 43.67 0.57
N ARG A 6 19.25 42.43 0.21
CA ARG A 6 18.86 41.36 1.16
C ARG A 6 17.63 41.79 1.97
N PHE A 7 16.47 41.20 1.72
CA PHE A 7 15.97 39.97 2.37
C PHE A 7 14.63 40.36 3.01
N VAL A 8 13.55 39.61 2.84
CA VAL A 8 12.80 38.78 3.81
C VAL A 8 11.34 39.17 3.48
N THR A 9 10.30 38.35 3.33
CA THR A 9 10.01 36.98 3.75
C THR A 9 8.87 36.53 2.83
N ILE A 10 9.07 35.51 1.99
CA ILE A 10 7.91 34.79 1.44
C ILE A 10 7.43 33.91 2.57
N LEU A 11 6.29 34.27 3.15
CA LEU A 11 5.67 33.56 4.26
C LEU A 11 5.12 32.22 3.74
N ALA A 12 5.84 31.14 4.01
CA ALA A 12 5.37 29.77 3.83
C ALA A 12 4.98 29.20 5.20
N ALA A 13 3.71 28.81 5.37
CA ALA A 13 3.27 27.84 6.37
C ALA A 13 1.92 27.28 5.89
N ALA A 14 1.93 26.17 5.16
CA ALA A 14 1.77 24.82 5.71
C ALA A 14 0.29 24.39 5.76
N LEU A 15 -0.27 24.11 4.58
CA LEU A 15 -1.44 23.22 4.43
C LEU A 15 -0.93 21.86 3.94
N ALA A 16 -0.19 21.16 4.80
CA ALA A 16 0.15 19.75 4.63
C ALA A 16 -0.42 18.94 5.80
N ALA A 17 -1.70 19.17 6.11
CA ALA A 17 -2.44 18.25 6.96
C ALA A 17 -2.86 17.06 6.09
N GLY A 18 -2.11 15.96 6.22
CA GLY A 18 -2.60 14.64 5.80
C GLY A 18 -1.88 13.96 4.64
N CYS A 19 -0.55 14.02 4.56
CA CYS A 19 0.16 12.89 3.97
C CYS A 19 0.60 12.00 5.12
N ALA A 20 -0.15 10.92 5.36
CA ALA A 20 0.43 9.77 6.03
C ALA A 20 1.58 9.30 5.12
N SER A 21 2.78 9.84 5.34
CA SER A 21 3.98 9.30 4.74
C SER A 21 4.11 7.91 5.33
N ALA A 22 3.58 6.90 4.63
CA ALA A 22 4.05 5.55 4.82
C ALA A 22 5.57 5.67 4.65
N THR A 23 6.31 5.60 5.76
CA THR A 23 7.77 5.59 5.73
C THR A 23 8.16 4.26 5.11
N CYS A 24 8.02 4.17 3.78
CA CYS A 24 8.50 3.05 3.01
C CYS A 24 10.02 3.09 3.14
N ALA A 25 10.57 2.15 3.91
CA ALA A 25 11.96 1.78 3.83
C ALA A 25 12.08 0.80 2.65
N PRO A 26 12.60 1.23 1.49
CA PRO A 26 12.75 0.33 0.36
C PRO A 26 13.70 -0.80 0.76
N SER A 27 13.22 -2.03 0.60
CA SER A 27 14.01 -3.24 0.80
C SER A 27 14.10 -4.00 -0.53
N THR A 28 15.29 -4.47 -0.88
CA THR A 28 15.50 -5.23 -2.11
C THR A 28 15.61 -6.71 -1.79
N VAL A 29 14.80 -7.53 -2.45
CA VAL A 29 14.83 -8.99 -2.32
C VAL A 29 15.07 -9.64 -3.67
N VAL A 30 15.80 -10.75 -3.71
CA VAL A 30 15.91 -11.56 -4.93
C VAL A 30 14.77 -12.56 -4.93
N VAL A 31 13.92 -12.49 -5.94
CA VAL A 31 12.75 -13.35 -6.10
C VAL A 31 13.21 -14.78 -6.38
N GLU A 32 12.68 -15.75 -5.65
CA GLU A 32 12.87 -17.17 -5.91
C GLU A 32 11.62 -17.78 -6.55
N ARG A 33 10.45 -17.47 -5.99
CA ARG A 33 9.16 -18.01 -6.44
C ARG A 33 8.07 -16.96 -6.31
N LYS A 34 7.05 -17.09 -7.14
CA LYS A 34 5.79 -16.34 -7.07
C LYS A 34 4.64 -17.30 -6.87
N GLU A 35 3.65 -16.87 -6.10
CA GLU A 35 2.44 -17.66 -5.87
C GLU A 35 1.24 -16.72 -5.78
N GLU A 36 0.12 -17.13 -6.38
CA GLU A 36 -1.19 -16.52 -6.17
C GLU A 36 -1.99 -17.44 -5.26
N ARG A 37 -2.51 -16.90 -4.15
CA ARG A 37 -3.29 -17.64 -3.17
C ARG A 37 -4.66 -17.00 -3.01
N PRO A 38 -5.75 -17.78 -2.99
CA PRO A 38 -7.06 -17.21 -2.68
C PRO A 38 -7.12 -16.79 -1.21
N ARG A 39 -7.74 -15.63 -0.95
CA ARG A 39 -8.13 -15.23 0.41
C ARG A 39 -9.56 -14.74 0.45
N VAL A 40 -10.19 -14.87 1.61
CA VAL A 40 -11.51 -14.28 1.87
C VAL A 40 -11.32 -12.84 2.32
N ARG A 41 -12.08 -11.92 1.70
CA ARG A 41 -12.20 -10.52 2.11
C ARG A 41 -13.67 -10.20 2.32
N THR A 42 -13.99 -9.57 3.44
CA THR A 42 -15.32 -9.01 3.66
C THR A 42 -15.39 -7.63 3.02
N GLU A 43 -16.35 -7.43 2.13
CA GLU A 43 -16.64 -6.16 1.49
C GLU A 43 -17.97 -5.58 1.99
N THR A 44 -17.98 -4.29 2.30
CA THR A 44 -19.19 -3.54 2.62
C THR A 44 -19.81 -3.02 1.32
N ARG A 45 -21.05 -3.42 1.04
CA ARG A 45 -21.81 -3.00 -0.16
C ARG A 45 -22.76 -1.84 0.07
N GLY A 46 -22.95 -1.46 1.33
CA GLY A 46 -23.85 -0.39 1.73
C GLY A 46 -24.43 -0.66 3.10
N VAL A 47 -25.65 -0.17 3.32
CA VAL A 47 -26.40 -0.38 4.56
C VAL A 47 -27.83 -0.81 4.23
N ARG A 48 -28.41 -1.62 5.11
CA ARG A 48 -29.81 -2.08 5.03
C ARG A 48 -30.49 -1.94 6.38
N THR A 49 -31.80 -1.78 6.39
CA THR A 49 -32.60 -1.79 7.62
C THR A 49 -33.06 -3.21 7.91
N ASN A 50 -32.80 -3.72 9.12
CA ASN A 50 -33.25 -5.05 9.54
C ASN A 50 -34.72 -5.04 10.01
N ALA A 51 -35.26 -6.22 10.36
CA ALA A 51 -36.65 -6.36 10.79
C ALA A 51 -37.02 -5.57 12.06
N THR A 52 -36.03 -5.17 12.87
CA THR A 52 -36.25 -4.34 14.07
C THR A 52 -36.10 -2.85 13.80
N GLY A 53 -35.99 -2.42 12.54
CA GLY A 53 -35.80 -1.02 12.15
C GLY A 53 -34.37 -0.49 12.32
N ARG A 54 -33.38 -1.37 12.63
CA ARG A 54 -31.98 -0.97 12.83
C ARG A 54 -31.23 -0.96 11.51
N VAL A 55 -30.47 0.11 11.25
CA VAL A 55 -29.53 0.17 10.13
C VAL A 55 -28.33 -0.72 10.44
N VAL A 56 -28.04 -1.66 9.55
CA VAL A 56 -26.91 -2.59 9.62
C VAL A 56 -26.10 -2.51 8.33
N GLU A 57 -24.80 -2.74 8.43
CA GLU A 57 -23.94 -2.84 7.25
C GLU A 57 -24.32 -4.07 6.43
N ASP A 58 -24.45 -3.87 5.11
CA ASP A 58 -24.58 -4.96 4.17
C ASP A 58 -23.18 -5.44 3.80
N ARG A 59 -22.79 -6.59 4.35
CA ARG A 59 -21.46 -7.19 4.19
C ARG A 59 -21.56 -8.47 3.36
N ARG A 60 -20.59 -8.69 2.49
CA ARG A 60 -20.45 -9.93 1.72
C ARG A 60 -19.00 -10.41 1.75
N ASP A 61 -18.83 -11.69 1.98
CA ASP A 61 -17.53 -12.34 1.82
C ASP A 61 -17.29 -12.65 0.33
N VAL A 62 -16.14 -12.21 -0.16
CA VAL A 62 -15.67 -12.47 -1.52
C VAL A 62 -14.31 -13.15 -1.47
N VAL A 63 -14.06 -14.05 -2.42
CA VAL A 63 -12.74 -14.64 -2.62
C VAL A 63 -11.97 -13.76 -3.58
N VAL A 64 -10.82 -13.25 -3.14
CA VAL A 64 -9.93 -12.39 -3.94
C VAL A 64 -8.54 -13.02 -4.00
N PRO A 65 -7.77 -12.79 -5.08
CA PRO A 65 -6.39 -13.22 -5.14
C PRO A 65 -5.54 -12.43 -4.14
N GLU A 66 -4.60 -13.11 -3.50
CA GLU A 66 -3.52 -12.55 -2.71
C GLU A 66 -2.19 -12.96 -3.33
N TYR A 67 -1.34 -11.98 -3.60
CA TYR A 67 -0.13 -12.17 -4.35
C TYR A 67 1.07 -12.27 -3.43
N TRP A 68 1.83 -13.35 -3.59
CA TRP A 68 2.95 -13.70 -2.74
C TRP A 68 4.23 -13.86 -3.55
N VAL A 69 5.33 -13.33 -3.01
CA VAL A 69 6.70 -13.49 -3.51
C VAL A 69 7.54 -14.15 -2.43
N GLN A 70 8.24 -15.23 -2.78
CA GLN A 70 9.27 -15.82 -1.94
C GLN A 70 10.62 -15.22 -2.32
N ALA A 71 11.36 -14.70 -1.34
CA ALA A 71 12.75 -14.31 -1.55
C ALA A 71 13.67 -15.52 -1.43
N ARG A 72 14.89 -15.41 -1.97
CA ARG A 72 15.92 -16.46 -1.94
C ARG A 72 16.37 -16.89 -0.54
N ASP A 73 16.05 -16.10 0.48
CA ASP A 73 16.24 -16.46 1.89
C ASP A 73 15.10 -17.34 2.44
N GLY A 74 14.14 -17.72 1.59
CA GLY A 74 12.97 -18.53 1.91
C GLY A 74 11.78 -17.75 2.48
N ARG A 75 11.92 -16.45 2.78
CA ARG A 75 10.84 -15.64 3.36
C ARG A 75 9.78 -15.29 2.32
N TRP A 76 8.53 -15.31 2.75
CA TRP A 76 7.38 -14.94 1.94
C TRP A 76 6.91 -13.51 2.23
N TYR A 77 6.56 -12.79 1.18
CA TYR A 77 6.09 -11.41 1.21
C TYR A 77 4.77 -11.30 0.47
N ILE A 78 3.76 -10.73 1.12
CA ILE A 78 2.55 -10.26 0.44
C ILE A 78 2.93 -9.00 -0.32
N VAL A 79 2.57 -8.95 -1.60
CA VAL A 79 2.85 -7.82 -2.48
C VAL A 79 1.57 -7.38 -3.18
N SER A 80 1.58 -6.18 -3.74
CA SER A 80 0.53 -5.74 -4.66
C SER A 80 0.53 -6.57 -5.94
N GLU A 81 -0.58 -6.56 -6.67
CA GLU A 81 -0.66 -7.22 -7.98
C GLU A 81 0.40 -6.68 -8.95
N SER A 82 0.64 -5.37 -8.97
CA SER A 82 1.64 -4.76 -9.85
C SER A 82 3.07 -5.19 -9.52
N GLU A 83 3.44 -5.21 -8.23
CA GLU A 83 4.73 -5.75 -7.78
C GLU A 83 4.86 -7.23 -8.10
N TRP A 84 3.78 -8.01 -7.94
CA TRP A 84 3.78 -9.41 -8.32
C TRP A 84 3.98 -9.57 -9.81
N GLN A 85 3.27 -8.84 -10.68
CA GLN A 85 3.47 -8.92 -12.13
C GLN A 85 4.90 -8.55 -12.54
N ALA A 86 5.50 -7.53 -11.89
CA ALA A 86 6.87 -7.12 -12.12
C ALA A 86 7.93 -8.07 -11.53
N ALA A 87 7.55 -8.95 -10.60
CA ALA A 87 8.46 -9.92 -10.01
C ALA A 87 8.86 -10.99 -11.04
N GLU A 88 10.16 -11.19 -11.19
CA GLU A 88 10.75 -12.23 -12.04
C GLU A 88 11.70 -13.10 -11.19
N PRO A 89 11.51 -14.44 -11.15
CA PRO A 89 12.44 -15.33 -10.45
C PRO A 89 13.90 -15.11 -10.88
N GLY A 90 14.79 -15.03 -9.90
CA GLY A 90 16.21 -14.72 -10.07
C GLY A 90 16.55 -13.23 -10.09
N ARG A 91 15.56 -12.32 -10.17
CA ARG A 91 15.80 -10.87 -10.22
C ARG A 91 15.48 -10.18 -8.90
N ALA A 92 16.12 -9.03 -8.72
CA ALA A 92 15.87 -8.14 -7.62
C ALA A 92 14.51 -7.44 -7.77
N LEU A 93 13.73 -7.42 -6.70
CA LEU A 93 12.48 -6.69 -6.56
C LEU A 93 12.59 -5.73 -5.39
N SER A 94 12.27 -4.46 -5.62
CA SER A 94 12.18 -3.45 -4.57
C SER A 94 10.80 -3.47 -3.95
N LEU A 95 10.74 -3.67 -2.64
CA LEU A 95 9.51 -3.71 -1.84
C LEU A 95 9.48 -2.54 -0.87
N CYS A 96 8.31 -1.93 -0.72
CA CYS A 96 8.06 -0.93 0.30
C CYS A 96 7.61 -1.58 1.62
N ARG A 97 8.27 -1.21 2.72
CA ARG A 97 8.02 -1.73 4.07
C ARG A 97 7.94 -0.62 5.09
#